data_AF-A0A914K850-F1
#
_entry.id   AF-A0A914K850-F1
#
_cell.length_a   1.000
_cell.length_b   1.000
_cell.length_c   1.000
_cell.angle_alpha   90.00
_cell.angle_beta   90.00
_cell.angle_gamma   90.00
#
_symmetry.space_group_name_H-M   'P 1'
#
loop_
_entity.id
_entity.type
_entity.pdbx_description
1 polymer ?
#
loop_
_entity_poly.entity_id
_entity_poly.type
_entity_poly.pdbx_seq_one_letter_code
_entity_poly.pdbx_strand_id
1 'polypeptide(L)'
;MLNRFSSQRAEVLASALVDQNLTTNQFVDLVAEYDRAPANSALLFKDIGFKSLEVMPFVAGVRRFLESPKTSENESGVPAKRRKMDEQIMPNPQDLDWFNSLKKFALYYEGERGVKRAITPITRDIAVTYAHGSHDKDWVRQTKEKPINVKCFYDDSYSVPAKAVLRSDGPDIVILKAEGEFLSFHPGMSSPRIGMRYLMMGFIGDKENPLKLNVGSVVQEKSCGRFVGSSGSCKGESGAGFWNTEGKVIGMNTAVEFCEVFPREVNQKTKQYVYASGGSTRFISVDVIASVASKYIPEEPTVEIEE
;
A
#
# COMPACT_ATOMS: atom_id res chain seq x y z
N MET A 1 19.54 15.07 -11.82
CA MET A 1 18.89 14.20 -12.83
C MET A 1 19.47 12.79 -12.71
N LEU A 2 19.23 12.13 -11.59
CA LEU A 2 19.61 10.75 -11.30
C LEU A 2 18.42 10.16 -10.55
N ASN A 3 17.72 9.19 -11.13
CA ASN A 3 16.97 8.14 -10.43
C ASN A 3 16.09 7.34 -11.39
N ARG A 4 16.73 6.38 -12.07
CA ARG A 4 16.18 5.04 -12.29
C ARG A 4 17.33 4.04 -12.28
N PHE A 5 17.86 3.75 -11.09
CA PHE A 5 18.71 2.58 -10.90
C PHE A 5 17.80 1.36 -10.67
N SER A 6 17.90 0.35 -11.53
CA SER A 6 17.30 -0.96 -11.25
C SER A 6 18.04 -1.61 -10.07
N SER A 7 17.33 -2.35 -9.23
CA SER A 7 17.87 -2.96 -8.00
C SER A 7 19.13 -3.80 -8.24
N GLN A 8 19.22 -4.51 -9.37
CA GLN A 8 20.42 -5.26 -9.77
C GLN A 8 21.65 -4.37 -9.98
N ARG A 9 21.50 -3.13 -10.46
CA ARG A 9 22.62 -2.20 -10.67
C ARG A 9 23.15 -1.64 -9.35
N ALA A 10 22.27 -1.45 -8.36
CA ALA A 10 22.66 -1.00 -7.02
C ALA A 10 23.45 -2.07 -6.26
N GLU A 11 23.09 -3.36 -6.44
CA GLU A 11 23.80 -4.48 -5.79
C GLU A 11 25.22 -4.68 -6.34
N VAL A 12 25.43 -4.53 -7.66
CA VAL A 12 26.78 -4.62 -8.26
C VAL A 12 27.69 -3.48 -7.77
N LEU A 13 27.17 -2.26 -7.70
CA LEU A 13 27.91 -1.09 -7.18
C LEU A 13 28.20 -1.21 -5.67
N ALA A 14 27.27 -1.77 -4.90
CA ALA A 14 27.47 -2.02 -3.48
C ALA A 14 28.51 -3.11 -3.20
N SER A 15 28.59 -4.15 -4.04
CA SER A 15 29.61 -5.19 -3.92
C SER A 15 31.01 -4.66 -4.23
N ALA A 16 31.15 -3.77 -5.22
CA ALA A 16 32.44 -3.14 -5.54
C ALA A 16 32.97 -2.22 -4.42
N LEU A 17 32.06 -1.62 -3.63
CA LEU A 17 32.39 -0.77 -2.47
C LEU A 17 33.01 -1.57 -1.32
N VAL A 18 32.59 -2.82 -1.12
CA VAL A 18 33.02 -3.64 0.03
C VAL A 18 34.40 -4.25 -0.23
N ASP A 19 34.72 -4.61 -1.47
CA ASP A 19 35.92 -5.39 -1.75
C ASP A 19 37.17 -4.58 -2.16
N GLN A 20 37.04 -3.29 -2.53
CA GLN A 20 38.14 -2.57 -3.20
C GLN A 20 38.64 -1.27 -2.53
N ASN A 21 38.17 -0.91 -1.33
CA ASN A 21 38.65 0.29 -0.59
C ASN A 21 38.72 1.56 -1.46
N LEU A 22 37.74 1.76 -2.34
CA LEU A 22 37.71 2.92 -3.23
C LEU A 22 37.45 4.20 -2.43
N THR A 23 38.16 5.28 -2.77
CA THR A 23 37.86 6.61 -2.23
C THR A 23 36.55 7.14 -2.82
N THR A 24 35.90 8.06 -2.12
CA THR A 24 34.61 8.64 -2.55
C THR A 24 34.67 9.23 -3.96
N ASN A 25 35.78 9.87 -4.35
CA ASN A 25 35.92 10.45 -5.68
C ASN A 25 36.05 9.36 -6.77
N GLN A 26 36.80 8.29 -6.50
CA GLN A 26 36.91 7.15 -7.42
C GLN A 26 35.57 6.43 -7.61
N PHE A 27 34.75 6.37 -6.57
CA PHE A 27 33.39 5.84 -6.66
C PHE A 27 32.48 6.73 -7.52
N VAL A 28 32.54 8.04 -7.34
CA VAL A 28 31.76 9.00 -8.15
C VAL A 28 32.14 8.91 -9.62
N ASP A 29 33.44 8.81 -9.93
CA ASP A 29 33.93 8.66 -11.30
C ASP A 29 33.49 7.32 -11.91
N LEU A 30 33.55 6.22 -11.15
CA LEU A 30 33.08 4.90 -11.58
C LEU A 30 31.57 4.87 -11.89
N VAL A 31 30.75 5.50 -11.04
CA VAL A 31 29.30 5.63 -11.26
C VAL A 31 29.03 6.46 -12.50
N ALA A 32 29.76 7.56 -12.71
CA ALA A 32 29.59 8.42 -13.88
C ALA A 32 30.01 7.74 -15.18
N GLU A 33 31.03 6.88 -15.16
CA GLU A 33 31.48 6.10 -16.31
C GLU A 33 30.52 4.95 -16.64
N TYR A 34 30.00 4.28 -15.60
CA TYR A 34 29.00 3.22 -15.73
C TYR A 34 27.65 3.71 -16.29
N ASP A 35 27.22 4.91 -15.91
CA ASP A 35 25.97 5.51 -16.41
C ASP A 35 26.06 5.94 -17.89
N ARG A 36 27.29 6.13 -18.40
CA ARG A 36 27.55 6.48 -19.81
C ARG A 36 27.73 5.24 -20.70
N ALA A 37 27.86 4.05 -20.13
CA ALA A 37 28.08 2.83 -20.88
C ALA A 37 26.77 2.29 -21.49
N PRO A 38 26.72 1.93 -22.79
CA PRO A 38 25.52 1.38 -23.41
C PRO A 38 25.13 0.03 -22.79
N ALA A 39 23.83 -0.29 -22.77
CA ALA A 39 23.26 -1.40 -21.99
C ALA A 39 23.83 -2.81 -22.26
N ASN A 40 24.65 -2.99 -23.31
CA ASN A 40 25.26 -4.26 -23.71
C ASN A 40 26.81 -4.27 -23.66
N SER A 41 27.47 -3.28 -23.07
CA SER A 41 28.95 -3.25 -23.00
C SER A 41 29.51 -4.06 -21.83
N ALA A 42 29.52 -5.39 -21.95
CA ALA A 42 30.29 -6.27 -21.06
C ALA A 42 31.81 -6.21 -21.31
N LEU A 43 32.25 -5.52 -22.37
CA LEU A 43 33.65 -5.48 -22.81
C LEU A 43 34.47 -4.30 -22.27
N LEU A 44 33.88 -3.35 -21.55
CA LEU A 44 34.56 -2.11 -21.13
C LEU A 44 35.45 -2.25 -19.89
N PHE A 45 35.42 -3.39 -19.19
CA PHE A 45 36.19 -3.57 -17.95
C PHE A 45 37.59 -4.19 -18.14
N LYS A 46 38.00 -4.50 -19.38
CA LYS A 46 39.34 -5.07 -19.65
C LYS A 46 40.45 -4.01 -19.73
N ASP A 47 40.12 -2.77 -20.09
CA ASP A 47 41.14 -1.73 -20.35
C ASP A 47 41.50 -0.91 -19.11
N ILE A 48 40.80 -1.09 -17.98
CA ILE A 48 41.05 -0.38 -16.70
C ILE A 48 41.95 -1.20 -15.76
N GLY A 49 42.71 -2.18 -16.27
CA GLY A 49 43.67 -2.95 -15.48
C GLY A 49 43.06 -4.00 -14.53
N PHE A 50 41.75 -4.27 -14.62
CA PHE A 50 41.12 -5.35 -13.87
C PHE A 50 41.54 -6.71 -14.47
N LYS A 51 42.39 -7.45 -13.75
CA LYS A 51 42.72 -8.84 -14.10
C LYS A 51 41.45 -9.69 -14.05
N SER A 52 41.02 -10.14 -15.23
CA SER A 52 40.09 -11.24 -15.52
C SER A 52 39.26 -11.76 -14.33
N LEU A 53 38.05 -11.24 -14.14
CA LEU A 53 37.00 -12.05 -13.55
C LEU A 53 36.61 -13.10 -14.61
N GLU A 54 37.07 -14.33 -14.41
CA GLU A 54 36.50 -15.48 -15.09
C GLU A 54 35.01 -15.55 -14.75
N VAL A 55 34.17 -15.38 -15.78
CA VAL A 55 32.73 -15.57 -15.68
C VAL A 55 32.49 -17.08 -15.53
N MET A 56 32.45 -17.56 -14.29
CA MET A 56 31.96 -18.91 -13.97
C MET A 56 30.43 -18.89 -13.79
N PRO A 57 29.72 -19.95 -14.25
CA PRO A 57 28.27 -20.00 -14.20
C PRO A 57 27.76 -20.08 -12.76
N PHE A 58 26.88 -19.15 -12.43
CA PHE A 58 26.28 -18.90 -11.11
C PHE A 58 25.23 -19.97 -10.72
N VAL A 59 25.65 -21.25 -10.64
CA VAL A 59 24.78 -22.36 -10.20
C VAL A 59 25.40 -23.17 -9.03
N ALA A 60 26.66 -22.95 -8.66
CA ALA A 60 27.30 -23.69 -7.55
C ALA A 60 27.18 -23.03 -6.16
N GLY A 61 26.82 -21.74 -6.08
CA GLY A 61 26.77 -20.99 -4.81
C GLY A 61 25.55 -21.26 -3.92
N VAL A 62 24.46 -21.78 -4.49
CA VAL A 62 23.22 -22.07 -3.73
C VAL A 62 23.24 -23.48 -3.10
N ARG A 63 24.16 -24.36 -3.52
CA ARG A 63 24.23 -25.74 -3.00
C ARG A 63 25.14 -25.94 -1.78
N ARG A 64 26.07 -25.01 -1.50
CA ARG A 64 26.94 -25.08 -0.31
C ARG A 64 26.36 -24.46 0.96
N PHE A 65 25.21 -23.80 0.89
CA PHE A 65 24.51 -23.30 2.07
C PHE A 65 23.53 -24.32 2.68
N LEU A 66 23.36 -25.49 2.04
CA LEU A 66 22.43 -26.54 2.50
C LEU A 66 23.09 -27.84 2.96
N GLU A 67 24.43 -27.91 2.99
CA GLU A 67 25.12 -29.10 3.47
C GLU A 67 26.31 -28.74 4.36
N SER A 68 26.06 -28.72 5.67
CA SER A 68 27.06 -28.95 6.73
C SER A 68 26.35 -29.34 8.03
N PRO A 69 27.03 -30.09 8.92
CA PRO A 69 26.54 -31.36 9.42
C PRO A 69 25.58 -31.26 10.62
N LYS A 70 24.82 -32.34 10.81
CA LYS A 70 24.09 -32.62 12.04
C LYS A 70 25.05 -32.56 13.24
N THR A 71 24.90 -31.55 14.08
CA THR A 71 25.19 -31.65 15.51
C THR A 71 24.04 -31.03 16.30
N SER A 72 23.54 -31.84 17.22
CA SER A 72 22.53 -31.57 18.21
C SER A 72 22.87 -30.37 19.09
N GLU A 73 21.92 -29.47 19.29
CA GLU A 73 21.37 -29.01 20.57
C GLU A 73 20.73 -27.62 20.43
N ASN A 74 19.68 -27.44 21.22
CA ASN A 74 18.75 -26.32 21.30
C ASN A 74 19.39 -24.92 21.26
N GLU A 75 18.80 -23.99 20.49
CA GLU A 75 18.15 -22.76 20.97
C GLU A 75 17.91 -21.77 19.81
N SER A 76 16.69 -21.23 19.76
CA SER A 76 16.18 -20.31 18.74
C SER A 76 16.89 -18.94 18.76
N GLY A 77 17.87 -18.76 17.87
CA GLY A 77 18.61 -17.50 17.69
C GLY A 77 18.02 -16.61 16.60
N VAL A 78 16.98 -15.82 16.91
CA VAL A 78 16.71 -14.57 16.17
C VAL A 78 17.61 -13.47 16.76
N PRO A 79 18.35 -12.68 15.97
CA PRO A 79 19.28 -11.68 16.50
C PRO A 79 18.58 -10.66 17.43
N ALA A 80 19.10 -10.51 18.65
CA ALA A 80 18.52 -9.69 19.72
C ALA A 80 18.31 -8.20 19.36
N LYS A 81 18.97 -7.67 18.33
CA LYS A 81 18.77 -6.29 17.85
C LYS A 81 17.45 -6.05 17.11
N ARG A 82 16.80 -7.08 16.55
CA ARG A 82 15.46 -6.94 15.92
C ARG A 82 14.31 -7.15 16.91
N ARG A 83 14.55 -7.83 18.04
CA ARG A 83 13.51 -8.12 19.05
C ARG A 83 13.06 -6.91 19.89
N LYS A 84 13.81 -5.80 19.90
CA LYS A 84 13.53 -4.64 20.77
C LYS A 84 12.61 -3.55 20.16
N MET A 85 12.23 -3.63 18.88
CA MET A 85 11.29 -2.67 18.28
C MET A 85 9.84 -3.19 18.19
N ASP A 86 9.59 -4.43 18.62
CA ASP A 86 8.28 -5.05 18.63
C ASP A 86 7.62 -5.01 20.02
N GLU A 87 7.80 -3.91 20.75
CA GLU A 87 6.92 -3.64 21.89
C GLU A 87 5.47 -3.66 21.37
N GLN A 88 4.64 -4.42 22.07
CA GLN A 88 3.21 -4.57 21.82
C GLN A 88 2.54 -3.21 22.00
N ILE A 89 2.49 -2.40 20.95
CA ILE A 89 1.57 -1.26 20.91
C ILE A 89 0.18 -1.87 20.72
N MET A 90 -0.45 -2.26 21.84
CA MET A 90 -1.90 -2.40 21.88
C MET A 90 -2.48 -1.07 21.42
N PRO A 91 -3.49 -1.07 20.53
CA PRO A 91 -4.17 0.16 20.18
C PRO A 91 -4.63 0.81 21.48
N ASN A 92 -4.36 2.09 21.65
CA ASN A 92 -4.83 2.75 22.86
C ASN A 92 -6.37 2.73 22.87
N PRO A 93 -7.03 2.89 24.02
CA PRO A 93 -8.49 2.87 24.09
C PRO A 93 -9.16 3.87 23.12
N GLN A 94 -8.53 5.01 22.87
CA GLN A 94 -9.03 6.03 21.95
C GLN A 94 -9.05 5.53 20.49
N ASP A 95 -8.09 4.71 20.09
CA ASP A 95 -8.02 4.12 18.76
C ASP A 95 -9.13 3.07 18.56
N LEU A 96 -9.53 2.37 19.62
CA LEU A 96 -10.65 1.42 19.59
C LEU A 96 -12.00 2.13 19.50
N ASP A 97 -12.19 3.22 20.26
CA ASP A 97 -13.41 4.04 20.18
C ASP A 97 -13.53 4.69 18.79
N TRP A 98 -12.41 5.22 18.29
CA TRP A 98 -12.32 5.77 16.95
C TRP A 98 -12.65 4.72 15.90
N PHE A 99 -12.07 3.53 15.98
CA PHE A 99 -12.42 2.43 15.09
C PHE A 99 -13.91 2.05 15.18
N ASN A 100 -14.47 1.94 16.38
CA ASN A 100 -15.88 1.60 16.56
C ASN A 100 -16.81 2.63 15.92
N SER A 101 -16.41 3.91 15.89
CA SER A 101 -17.17 4.96 15.20
C SER A 101 -17.08 4.86 13.67
N LEU A 102 -15.99 4.30 13.14
CA LEU A 102 -15.70 4.28 11.70
C LEU A 102 -15.95 2.94 11.01
N LYS A 103 -16.04 1.82 11.73
CA LYS A 103 -16.18 0.47 11.13
C LYS A 103 -17.36 0.32 10.17
N LYS A 104 -18.41 1.15 10.30
CA LYS A 104 -19.53 1.23 9.35
C LYS A 104 -19.13 1.69 7.94
N PHE A 105 -17.95 2.29 7.78
CA PHE A 105 -17.38 2.72 6.51
C PHE A 105 -16.41 1.70 5.90
N ALA A 106 -16.22 0.54 6.55
CA ALA A 106 -15.39 -0.54 6.01
C ALA A 106 -16.17 -1.28 4.91
N LEU A 107 -16.27 -0.63 3.74
CA LEU A 107 -16.97 -1.14 2.57
C LEU A 107 -16.07 -2.03 1.72
N TYR A 108 -16.67 -3.05 1.10
CA TYR A 108 -15.97 -3.93 0.18
C TYR A 108 -16.91 -4.50 -0.87
N TYR A 109 -16.33 -5.07 -1.92
CA TYR A 109 -17.03 -6.01 -2.77
C TYR A 109 -16.25 -7.32 -2.83
N GLU A 110 -16.93 -8.41 -3.17
CA GLU A 110 -16.29 -9.71 -3.36
C GLU A 110 -15.83 -9.83 -4.81
N GLY A 111 -14.51 -9.92 -4.99
CA GLY A 111 -13.89 -10.24 -6.27
C GLY A 111 -13.91 -11.74 -6.56
N GLU A 112 -13.03 -12.15 -7.48
CA GLU A 112 -12.85 -13.57 -7.79
C GLU A 112 -12.51 -14.39 -6.54
N ARG A 113 -13.08 -15.60 -6.46
CA ARG A 113 -12.85 -16.56 -5.37
C ARG A 113 -13.21 -16.03 -3.98
N GLY A 114 -14.12 -15.05 -3.89
CA GLY A 114 -14.62 -14.51 -2.63
C GLY A 114 -13.64 -13.57 -1.92
N VAL A 115 -12.58 -13.13 -2.59
CA VAL A 115 -11.60 -12.20 -2.01
C VAL A 115 -12.25 -10.83 -1.83
N LYS A 116 -12.23 -10.29 -0.60
CA LYS A 116 -12.75 -8.96 -0.31
C LYS A 116 -11.81 -7.90 -0.88
N ARG A 117 -12.39 -6.91 -1.55
CA ARG A 117 -11.68 -5.77 -2.14
C ARG A 117 -12.21 -4.50 -1.53
N ALA A 118 -11.32 -3.73 -0.89
CA ALA A 118 -11.71 -2.53 -0.18
C ALA A 118 -12.24 -1.44 -1.12
N ILE A 119 -13.25 -0.74 -0.63
CA ILE A 119 -13.84 0.43 -1.25
C ILE A 119 -13.84 1.55 -0.20
N THR A 120 -13.48 2.77 -0.61
CA THR A 120 -13.54 3.95 0.24
C THR A 120 -14.71 4.82 -0.18
N PRO A 121 -15.76 4.99 0.66
CA PRO A 121 -16.83 5.94 0.36
C PRO A 121 -16.29 7.37 0.46
N ILE A 122 -16.65 8.21 -0.52
CA ILE A 122 -16.24 9.62 -0.60
C ILE A 122 -17.43 10.55 -0.36
N THR A 123 -18.57 10.22 -0.95
CA THR A 123 -19.87 10.88 -0.69
C THR A 123 -20.88 9.82 -0.24
N ARG A 124 -22.17 10.19 -0.15
CA ARG A 124 -23.25 9.23 0.14
C ARG A 124 -23.40 8.16 -0.94
N ASP A 125 -23.08 8.45 -2.19
CA ASP A 125 -23.34 7.57 -3.33
C ASP A 125 -22.13 7.38 -4.27
N ILE A 126 -21.01 8.04 -3.97
CA ILE A 126 -19.73 7.87 -4.66
C ILE A 126 -18.74 7.18 -3.73
N ALA A 127 -18.07 6.18 -4.26
CA ALA A 127 -16.95 5.54 -3.61
C ALA A 127 -15.80 5.32 -4.60
N VAL A 128 -14.62 5.02 -4.07
CA VAL A 128 -13.42 4.80 -4.86
C VAL A 128 -12.72 3.50 -4.51
N THR A 129 -12.05 2.95 -5.49
CA THR A 129 -11.10 1.84 -5.34
C THR A 129 -9.95 2.03 -6.32
N TYR A 130 -8.99 1.11 -6.31
CA TYR A 130 -7.79 1.17 -7.14
C TYR A 130 -8.08 0.72 -8.59
N ALA A 131 -7.23 1.11 -9.55
CA ALA A 131 -7.38 0.75 -10.96
C ALA A 131 -6.42 -0.35 -11.46
N HIS A 132 -5.37 -0.63 -10.70
CA HIS A 132 -4.42 -1.69 -11.00
C HIS A 132 -4.97 -3.09 -10.68
N GLY A 133 -4.24 -4.13 -11.11
CA GLY A 133 -4.61 -5.51 -10.81
C GLY A 133 -5.90 -5.95 -11.53
N SER A 134 -6.88 -6.43 -10.77
CA SER A 134 -8.14 -6.99 -11.30
C SER A 134 -9.14 -5.95 -11.81
N HIS A 135 -8.85 -4.65 -11.64
CA HIS A 135 -9.72 -3.54 -12.03
C HIS A 135 -9.37 -2.98 -13.42
N ASP A 136 -9.20 -3.88 -14.39
CA ASP A 136 -8.88 -3.48 -15.75
C ASP A 136 -10.07 -2.81 -16.48
N LYS A 137 -9.86 -2.43 -17.73
CA LYS A 137 -10.90 -1.78 -18.55
C LYS A 137 -12.10 -2.69 -18.80
N ASP A 138 -11.88 -3.99 -18.84
CA ASP A 138 -12.94 -4.97 -19.06
C ASP A 138 -13.80 -5.13 -17.81
N TRP A 139 -13.20 -5.13 -16.62
CA TRP A 139 -13.91 -5.09 -15.35
C TRP A 139 -14.84 -3.88 -15.28
N VAL A 140 -14.35 -2.69 -15.64
CA VAL A 140 -15.19 -1.47 -15.67
C VAL A 140 -16.37 -1.63 -16.62
N ARG A 141 -16.15 -2.15 -17.84
CA ARG A 141 -17.25 -2.41 -18.80
C ARG A 141 -18.26 -3.39 -18.22
N GLN A 142 -17.80 -4.49 -17.64
CA GLN A 142 -18.67 -5.50 -17.03
C GLN A 142 -19.49 -4.91 -15.90
N THR A 143 -18.92 -4.05 -15.04
CA THR A 143 -19.69 -3.44 -13.95
C THR A 143 -20.77 -2.48 -14.44
N LYS A 144 -20.66 -1.93 -15.65
CA LYS A 144 -21.72 -1.09 -16.24
C LYS A 144 -22.92 -1.91 -16.67
N GLU A 145 -22.67 -3.11 -17.20
CA GLU A 145 -23.71 -4.06 -17.64
C GLU A 145 -24.29 -4.84 -16.45
N LYS A 146 -23.45 -5.23 -15.49
CA LYS A 146 -23.80 -6.00 -14.31
C LYS A 146 -23.15 -5.37 -13.07
N PRO A 147 -23.92 -4.58 -12.28
CA PRO A 147 -23.42 -3.94 -11.06
C PRO A 147 -22.74 -4.93 -10.11
N ILE A 148 -21.75 -4.44 -9.39
CA ILE A 148 -21.18 -5.14 -8.25
C ILE A 148 -22.00 -4.83 -7.00
N ASN A 149 -22.10 -5.79 -6.08
CA ASN A 149 -22.71 -5.54 -4.78
C ASN A 149 -21.63 -5.09 -3.80
N VAL A 150 -21.77 -3.87 -3.30
CA VAL A 150 -20.94 -3.32 -2.23
C VAL A 150 -21.57 -3.68 -0.89
N LYS A 151 -20.80 -4.34 -0.04
CA LYS A 151 -21.17 -4.82 1.29
C LYS A 151 -20.46 -4.02 2.36
N CYS A 152 -20.96 -4.07 3.58
CA CYS A 152 -20.35 -3.46 4.76
C CYS A 152 -19.82 -4.55 5.68
N PHE A 153 -18.61 -4.41 6.19
CA PHE A 153 -18.07 -5.39 7.16
C PHE A 153 -18.88 -5.46 8.46
N TYR A 154 -19.49 -4.34 8.87
CA TYR A 154 -20.21 -4.26 10.14
C TYR A 154 -21.64 -4.83 10.07
N ASP A 155 -22.24 -4.86 8.88
CA ASP A 155 -23.62 -5.29 8.66
C ASP A 155 -23.68 -6.23 7.46
N ASP A 156 -23.82 -7.54 7.71
CA ASP A 156 -23.89 -8.56 6.67
C ASP A 156 -25.16 -8.46 5.81
N SER A 157 -26.21 -7.78 6.31
CA SER A 157 -27.45 -7.54 5.55
C SER A 157 -27.31 -6.38 4.57
N TYR A 158 -26.30 -5.53 4.77
CA TYR A 158 -26.04 -4.38 3.93
C TYR A 158 -25.46 -4.82 2.58
N SER A 159 -26.15 -4.47 1.50
CA SER A 159 -25.72 -4.71 0.13
C SER A 159 -26.30 -3.66 -0.80
N VAL A 160 -25.44 -2.89 -1.47
CA VAL A 160 -25.85 -1.83 -2.40
C VAL A 160 -25.23 -2.09 -3.78
N PRO A 161 -26.03 -2.19 -4.85
CA PRO A 161 -25.51 -2.28 -6.21
C PRO A 161 -24.73 -1.01 -6.59
N ALA A 162 -23.59 -1.18 -7.24
CA ALA A 162 -22.77 -0.08 -7.73
C ALA A 162 -22.14 -0.39 -9.09
N LYS A 163 -21.97 0.67 -9.88
CA LYS A 163 -21.36 0.63 -11.22
C LYS A 163 -20.07 1.42 -11.23
N ALA A 164 -19.05 0.96 -11.97
CA ALA A 164 -17.89 1.80 -12.24
C ALA A 164 -18.21 2.83 -13.31
N VAL A 165 -18.13 4.11 -12.93
CA VAL A 165 -18.47 5.24 -13.82
C VAL A 165 -17.23 5.86 -14.45
N LEU A 166 -16.09 5.80 -13.78
CA LEU A 166 -14.82 6.35 -14.25
C LEU A 166 -13.64 5.48 -13.85
N ARG A 167 -12.64 5.39 -14.72
CA ARG A 167 -11.33 4.80 -14.43
C ARG A 167 -10.24 5.77 -14.89
N SER A 168 -9.27 6.00 -14.03
CA SER A 168 -8.14 6.89 -14.26
C SER A 168 -6.85 6.16 -13.95
N ASP A 169 -6.10 5.80 -15.00
CA ASP A 169 -4.85 5.03 -14.89
C ASP A 169 -3.72 5.81 -14.20
N GLY A 170 -3.61 7.11 -14.46
CA GLY A 170 -2.53 7.95 -13.92
C GLY A 170 -2.49 7.97 -12.38
N PRO A 171 -3.60 8.36 -11.72
CA PRO A 171 -3.70 8.28 -10.28
C PRO A 171 -4.16 6.90 -9.80
N ASP A 172 -4.33 5.87 -10.63
CA ASP A 172 -4.72 4.53 -10.16
C ASP A 172 -6.07 4.51 -9.39
N ILE A 173 -7.10 5.15 -9.97
CA ILE A 173 -8.43 5.32 -9.34
C ILE A 173 -9.53 4.75 -10.23
N VAL A 174 -10.48 4.06 -9.61
CA VAL A 174 -11.79 3.76 -10.17
C VAL A 174 -12.86 4.41 -9.30
N ILE A 175 -13.77 5.15 -9.93
CA ILE A 175 -14.94 5.75 -9.27
C ILE A 175 -16.14 4.81 -9.44
N LEU A 176 -16.79 4.50 -8.32
CA LEU A 176 -18.01 3.72 -8.25
C LEU A 176 -19.18 4.64 -7.88
N LYS A 177 -20.31 4.47 -8.58
CA LYS A 177 -21.59 5.11 -8.27
C LYS A 177 -22.57 4.06 -7.79
N ALA A 178 -23.15 4.26 -6.61
CA ALA A 178 -24.23 3.43 -6.09
C ALA A 178 -25.54 3.65 -6.89
N GLU A 179 -26.36 2.61 -7.00
CA GLU A 179 -27.76 2.73 -7.46
C GLU A 179 -28.71 3.18 -6.34
N GLY A 180 -28.20 3.32 -5.12
CA GLY A 180 -28.83 3.95 -3.96
C GLY A 180 -27.80 4.79 -3.19
N GLU A 181 -27.73 4.65 -1.88
CA GLU A 181 -26.70 5.30 -1.06
C GLU A 181 -25.78 4.26 -0.42
N PHE A 182 -24.47 4.49 -0.47
CA PHE A 182 -23.49 3.76 0.33
C PHE A 182 -23.63 4.05 1.83
N LEU A 183 -24.04 5.27 2.15
CA LEU A 183 -24.08 5.79 3.52
C LEU A 183 -25.23 6.78 3.65
N SER A 184 -25.92 6.76 4.78
CA SER A 184 -26.99 7.72 5.09
C SER A 184 -26.50 9.15 5.34
N PHE A 185 -25.17 9.36 5.43
CA PHE A 185 -24.56 10.67 5.63
C PHE A 185 -23.20 10.76 4.94
N HIS A 186 -22.78 11.98 4.61
CA HIS A 186 -21.50 12.23 3.96
C HIS A 186 -20.36 12.06 4.98
N PRO A 187 -19.33 11.25 4.70
CA PRO A 187 -18.23 11.02 5.65
C PRO A 187 -17.34 12.25 5.91
N GLY A 188 -17.56 13.37 5.22
CA GLY A 188 -16.61 14.50 5.14
C GLY A 188 -15.28 14.13 4.48
N MET A 189 -14.61 15.14 3.92
CA MET A 189 -13.28 15.02 3.35
C MET A 189 -12.34 16.03 4.01
N SER A 190 -11.06 15.69 4.13
CA SER A 190 -10.03 16.60 4.62
C SER A 190 -8.73 16.36 3.89
N SER A 191 -8.09 17.43 3.39
CA SER A 191 -6.76 17.31 2.80
C SER A 191 -5.76 16.78 3.85
N PRO A 192 -4.93 15.77 3.51
CA PRO A 192 -3.94 15.22 4.41
C PRO A 192 -2.82 16.24 4.70
N ARG A 193 -2.20 16.15 5.89
CA ARG A 193 -1.06 17.00 6.31
C ARG A 193 -0.02 16.16 7.03
N ILE A 194 1.27 16.48 6.87
CA ILE A 194 2.34 15.80 7.63
C ILE A 194 2.08 15.93 9.14
N GLY A 195 2.25 14.83 9.87
CA GLY A 195 1.93 14.70 11.29
C GLY A 195 0.47 14.35 11.58
N MET A 196 -0.43 14.42 10.60
CA MET A 196 -1.83 14.06 10.79
C MET A 196 -1.96 12.57 11.12
N ARG A 197 -2.61 12.26 12.25
CA ARG A 197 -2.96 10.88 12.61
C ARG A 197 -4.04 10.35 11.69
N TYR A 198 -3.94 9.07 11.33
CA TYR A 198 -4.94 8.38 10.53
C TYR A 198 -5.24 6.98 11.06
N LEU A 199 -6.43 6.49 10.69
CA LEU A 199 -6.86 5.11 10.75
C LEU A 199 -7.05 4.62 9.30
N MET A 200 -6.45 3.48 8.96
CA MET A 200 -6.64 2.81 7.68
C MET A 200 -7.41 1.51 7.91
N MET A 201 -8.50 1.31 7.17
CA MET A 201 -9.35 0.11 7.26
C MET A 201 -9.33 -0.64 5.92
N GLY A 202 -8.74 -1.83 5.91
CA GLY A 202 -8.59 -2.67 4.71
C GLY A 202 -8.82 -4.15 4.99
N PHE A 203 -8.78 -4.98 3.95
CA PHE A 203 -8.95 -6.42 4.08
C PHE A 203 -7.66 -7.13 3.67
N ILE A 204 -7.26 -8.16 4.41
CA ILE A 204 -6.10 -8.97 4.03
C ILE A 204 -6.51 -9.92 2.91
N GLY A 205 -5.72 -10.04 1.85
CA GLY A 205 -6.00 -10.91 0.71
C GLY A 205 -5.73 -12.40 0.96
N ASP A 206 -6.11 -12.93 2.12
CA ASP A 206 -6.02 -14.35 2.49
C ASP A 206 -7.38 -15.07 2.35
N LYS A 207 -7.51 -16.31 2.85
CA LYS A 207 -8.75 -17.08 2.71
C LYS A 207 -9.90 -16.54 3.57
N GLU A 208 -9.60 -15.98 4.74
CA GLU A 208 -10.61 -15.49 5.69
C GLU A 208 -10.95 -14.01 5.44
N ASN A 209 -10.08 -13.29 4.73
CA ASN A 209 -10.15 -11.87 4.43
C ASN A 209 -10.57 -11.02 5.64
N PRO A 210 -9.87 -11.14 6.79
CA PRO A 210 -10.21 -10.37 7.96
C PRO A 210 -10.06 -8.87 7.69
N LEU A 211 -10.90 -8.08 8.35
CA LEU A 211 -10.70 -6.64 8.43
C LEU A 211 -9.42 -6.38 9.23
N LYS A 212 -8.51 -5.64 8.63
CA LYS A 212 -7.27 -5.17 9.23
C LYS A 212 -7.34 -3.66 9.45
N LEU A 213 -6.88 -3.29 10.64
CA LEU A 213 -6.80 -1.90 11.09
C LEU A 213 -5.34 -1.52 11.24
N ASN A 214 -4.98 -0.39 10.64
CA ASN A 214 -3.69 0.23 10.86
C ASN A 214 -3.89 1.66 11.36
N VAL A 215 -3.25 1.99 12.48
CA VAL A 215 -3.18 3.36 13.00
C VAL A 215 -1.80 3.91 12.70
N GLY A 216 -1.73 5.15 12.22
CA GLY A 216 -0.47 5.78 11.88
C GLY A 216 -0.56 7.29 11.82
N SER A 217 0.48 7.89 11.25
CA SER A 217 0.52 9.32 10.93
C SER A 217 1.10 9.53 9.53
N VAL A 218 0.69 10.62 8.89
CA VAL A 218 1.27 11.03 7.60
C VAL A 218 2.70 11.51 7.84
N VAL A 219 3.68 10.87 7.23
CA VAL A 219 5.10 11.16 7.46
C VAL A 219 5.74 11.93 6.32
N GLN A 220 5.19 11.84 5.11
CA GLN A 220 5.76 12.48 3.93
C GLN A 220 4.69 12.79 2.91
N GLU A 221 4.79 13.97 2.30
CA GLU A 221 4.10 14.32 1.06
C GLU A 221 5.01 14.04 -0.14
N LYS A 222 4.44 13.44 -1.18
CA LYS A 222 5.09 13.16 -2.47
C LYS A 222 4.38 13.95 -3.57
N SER A 223 5.03 14.04 -4.72
CA SER A 223 4.47 14.69 -5.91
C SER A 223 3.10 14.12 -6.30
N CYS A 224 2.26 14.96 -6.91
CA CYS A 224 0.95 14.58 -7.46
C CYS A 224 -0.05 14.10 -6.40
N GLY A 225 -0.04 14.73 -5.22
CA GLY A 225 -1.00 14.46 -4.15
C GLY A 225 -0.93 13.04 -3.58
N ARG A 226 0.26 12.44 -3.60
CA ARG A 226 0.56 11.14 -2.98
C ARG A 226 1.19 11.36 -1.61
N PHE A 227 0.88 10.50 -0.67
CA PHE A 227 1.38 10.61 0.70
C PHE A 227 1.92 9.26 1.19
N VAL A 228 2.78 9.34 2.19
CA VAL A 228 3.33 8.18 2.90
C VAL A 228 2.84 8.20 4.34
N GLY A 229 2.30 7.07 4.79
CA GLY A 229 1.90 6.85 6.17
C GLY A 229 2.93 6.03 6.94
N SER A 230 2.97 6.21 8.27
CA SER A 230 3.90 5.53 9.18
C SER A 230 3.57 4.06 9.47
N SER A 231 2.43 3.55 9.01
CA SER A 231 2.03 2.16 9.18
C SER A 231 2.22 1.38 7.88
N GLY A 232 2.71 0.15 7.94
CA GLY A 232 2.82 -0.71 6.76
C GLY A 232 1.46 -1.08 6.17
N SER A 233 1.46 -1.46 4.89
CA SER A 233 0.30 -2.04 4.21
C SER A 233 0.58 -3.45 3.69
N CYS A 234 -0.48 -4.21 3.47
CA CYS A 234 -0.47 -5.62 3.12
C CYS A 234 -1.23 -5.88 1.83
N LYS A 235 -0.96 -7.05 1.24
CA LYS A 235 -1.66 -7.49 0.05
C LYS A 235 -3.15 -7.63 0.36
N GLY A 236 -3.99 -7.02 -0.50
CA GLY A 236 -5.44 -6.99 -0.35
C GLY A 236 -5.98 -5.66 0.17
N GLU A 237 -5.15 -4.82 0.78
CA GLU A 237 -5.59 -3.54 1.35
C GLU A 237 -5.68 -2.41 0.33
N SER A 238 -5.34 -2.63 -0.94
CA SER A 238 -5.53 -1.61 -1.99
C SER A 238 -6.99 -1.19 -2.03
N GLY A 239 -7.24 0.12 -2.15
CA GLY A 239 -8.60 0.68 -2.05
C GLY A 239 -9.09 0.98 -0.64
N ALA A 240 -8.32 0.63 0.40
CA ALA A 240 -8.63 0.94 1.80
C ALA A 240 -8.63 2.46 2.07
N GLY A 241 -9.61 2.92 2.84
CA GLY A 241 -9.73 4.34 3.17
C GLY A 241 -8.81 4.75 4.30
N PHE A 242 -8.25 5.95 4.19
CA PHE A 242 -7.54 6.65 5.26
C PHE A 242 -8.47 7.68 5.87
N TRP A 243 -8.61 7.62 7.19
CA TRP A 243 -9.54 8.45 7.96
C TRP A 243 -8.75 9.23 9.00
N ASN A 244 -9.03 10.52 9.19
CA ASN A 244 -8.43 11.29 10.29
C ASN A 244 -9.24 11.12 11.59
N THR A 245 -8.73 11.68 12.69
CA THR A 245 -9.34 11.58 14.02
C THR A 245 -10.71 12.26 14.12
N GLU A 246 -11.09 13.08 13.15
CA GLU A 246 -12.43 13.69 13.03
C GLU A 246 -13.41 12.79 12.27
N GLY A 247 -12.95 11.64 11.78
CA GLY A 247 -13.74 10.72 10.97
C GLY A 247 -13.89 11.14 9.51
N LYS A 248 -13.07 12.08 9.02
CA LYS A 248 -13.07 12.51 7.62
C LYS A 248 -12.11 11.66 6.79
N VAL A 249 -12.47 11.40 5.54
CA VAL A 249 -11.60 10.72 4.59
C VAL A 249 -10.47 11.66 4.14
N ILE A 250 -9.23 11.17 4.20
CA ILE A 250 -8.04 11.91 3.76
C ILE A 250 -7.37 11.30 2.53
N GLY A 251 -7.75 10.07 2.18
CA GLY A 251 -7.22 9.40 1.00
C GLY A 251 -7.56 7.92 0.91
N MET A 252 -6.97 7.26 -0.09
CA MET A 252 -7.16 5.85 -0.41
C MET A 252 -5.81 5.14 -0.62
N ASN A 253 -5.66 3.96 -0.03
CA ASN A 253 -4.48 3.11 -0.17
C ASN A 253 -4.28 2.66 -1.61
N THR A 254 -3.03 2.76 -2.09
CA THR A 254 -2.64 2.28 -3.42
C THR A 254 -1.51 1.26 -3.36
N ALA A 255 -1.36 0.58 -2.22
CA ALA A 255 -0.21 -0.28 -1.91
C ALA A 255 0.31 -1.11 -3.10
N VAL A 256 1.53 -0.80 -3.55
CA VAL A 256 2.34 -1.58 -4.52
C VAL A 256 3.53 -2.26 -3.84
N GLU A 257 3.93 -1.79 -2.66
CA GLU A 257 5.01 -2.35 -1.84
C GLU A 257 4.39 -2.91 -0.55
N PHE A 258 4.56 -4.22 -0.34
CA PHE A 258 3.94 -4.94 0.76
C PHE A 258 4.95 -5.20 1.88
N CYS A 259 4.52 -4.97 3.12
CA CYS A 259 5.28 -5.41 4.29
C CYS A 259 4.87 -6.83 4.68
N GLU A 260 5.81 -7.62 5.20
CA GLU A 260 5.49 -8.91 5.82
C GLU A 260 4.55 -8.68 7.01
N VAL A 261 3.45 -9.43 7.05
CA VAL A 261 2.44 -9.32 8.10
C VAL A 261 2.84 -10.25 9.23
N PHE A 262 3.12 -9.69 10.40
CA PHE A 262 3.25 -10.47 11.63
C PHE A 262 1.90 -10.41 12.37
N PRO A 263 1.17 -11.53 12.50
CA PRO A 263 -0.08 -11.54 13.25
C PRO A 263 0.19 -11.18 14.72
N ARG A 264 -0.49 -10.14 15.21
CA ARG A 264 -0.50 -9.75 16.64
C ARG A 264 -1.92 -9.96 17.15
N GLU A 265 -2.09 -11.04 17.92
CA GLU A 265 -3.28 -11.51 18.65
C GLU A 265 -4.70 -11.35 18.04
N VAL A 266 -5.44 -12.46 18.08
CA VAL A 266 -6.85 -12.53 17.69
C VAL A 266 -7.69 -12.17 18.90
N ASN A 267 -8.47 -11.08 18.83
CA ASN A 267 -9.61 -10.97 19.73
C ASN A 267 -10.68 -11.98 19.27
N GLN A 268 -10.68 -13.17 19.87
CA GLN A 268 -11.56 -14.29 19.49
C GLN A 268 -13.06 -13.94 19.56
N LYS A 269 -13.45 -12.96 20.38
CA LYS A 269 -14.85 -12.53 20.50
C LYS A 269 -15.27 -11.60 19.37
N THR A 270 -14.39 -10.72 18.91
CA THR A 270 -14.75 -9.71 17.90
C THR A 270 -14.26 -10.03 16.50
N LYS A 271 -13.43 -11.09 16.33
CA LYS A 271 -12.73 -11.41 15.07
C LYS A 271 -11.97 -10.22 14.48
N GLN A 272 -11.56 -9.28 15.34
CA GLN A 272 -10.78 -8.11 14.96
C GLN A 272 -9.31 -8.43 15.08
N TYR A 273 -8.56 -8.04 14.06
CA TYR A 273 -7.12 -8.18 14.03
C TYR A 273 -6.52 -6.79 13.96
N VAL A 274 -5.78 -6.42 15.00
CA VAL A 274 -5.02 -5.17 15.03
C VAL A 274 -3.59 -5.51 14.70
N TYR A 275 -3.14 -5.08 13.54
CA TYR A 275 -1.78 -5.36 13.10
C TYR A 275 -0.95 -4.09 13.24
N ALA A 276 0.09 -4.15 14.06
CA ALA A 276 1.21 -3.23 13.94
C ALA A 276 2.16 -3.81 12.88
N SER A 277 1.99 -3.42 11.61
CA SER A 277 3.01 -3.70 10.58
C SER A 277 4.08 -2.63 10.63
N GLY A 278 5.34 -3.05 10.83
CA GLY A 278 6.49 -2.23 10.47
C GLY A 278 6.44 -1.91 8.97
N GLY A 279 6.87 -0.69 8.60
CA GLY A 279 6.95 -0.23 7.22
C GLY A 279 6.07 0.99 6.94
N SER A 280 5.99 1.36 5.66
CA SER A 280 5.26 2.55 5.22
C SER A 280 4.17 2.20 4.22
N THR A 281 3.01 2.83 4.35
CA THR A 281 1.94 2.74 3.35
C THR A 281 1.98 3.94 2.41
N ARG A 282 1.43 3.79 1.21
CA ARG A 282 1.28 4.87 0.23
C ARG A 282 -0.20 5.04 -0.10
N PHE A 283 -0.65 6.28 -0.07
CA PHE A 283 -2.03 6.60 -0.40
C PHE A 283 -2.12 7.83 -1.27
N ILE A 284 -3.23 7.94 -1.98
CA ILE A 284 -3.57 9.12 -2.78
C ILE A 284 -4.53 9.97 -1.97
N SER A 285 -4.24 11.27 -1.95
CA SER A 285 -5.04 12.26 -1.22
C SER A 285 -6.47 12.34 -1.73
N VAL A 286 -7.35 12.73 -0.83
CA VAL A 286 -8.74 13.02 -1.15
C VAL A 286 -8.87 14.17 -2.15
N ASP A 287 -7.91 15.10 -2.21
CA ASP A 287 -7.92 16.21 -3.18
C ASP A 287 -7.76 15.71 -4.61
N VAL A 288 -6.85 14.75 -4.84
CA VAL A 288 -6.69 14.11 -6.15
C VAL A 288 -7.93 13.29 -6.50
N ILE A 289 -8.49 12.56 -5.51
CA ILE A 289 -9.72 11.79 -5.70
C ILE A 289 -10.88 12.71 -6.09
N ALA A 290 -11.08 13.81 -5.37
CA ALA A 290 -12.11 14.81 -5.65
C ALA A 290 -11.91 15.47 -7.01
N SER A 291 -10.67 15.80 -7.39
CA SER A 291 -10.36 16.35 -8.72
C SER A 291 -10.74 15.37 -9.84
N VAL A 292 -10.45 14.08 -9.68
CA VAL A 292 -10.84 13.03 -10.65
C VAL A 292 -12.36 12.83 -10.67
N ALA A 293 -12.99 12.86 -9.50
CA ALA A 293 -14.41 12.64 -9.31
C ALA A 293 -15.28 13.88 -9.59
N SER A 294 -14.70 15.07 -9.77
CA SER A 294 -15.40 16.35 -9.97
C SER A 294 -16.41 16.32 -11.13
N LYS A 295 -16.19 15.47 -12.13
CA LYS A 295 -17.15 15.25 -13.24
C LYS A 295 -18.41 14.46 -12.84
N TYR A 296 -18.40 13.85 -11.66
CA TYR A 296 -19.43 12.91 -11.16
C TYR A 296 -19.92 13.23 -9.74
N ILE A 297 -19.20 14.08 -9.01
CA ILE A 297 -19.67 14.73 -7.79
C ILE A 297 -20.40 15.98 -8.26
N PRO A 298 -21.75 16.02 -8.27
CA PRO A 298 -22.43 17.27 -8.50
C PRO A 298 -21.93 18.28 -7.47
N GLU A 299 -21.63 19.52 -7.90
CA GLU A 299 -21.44 20.61 -6.95
C GLU A 299 -22.68 20.62 -6.06
N GLU A 300 -22.51 20.41 -4.75
CA GLU A 300 -23.65 20.54 -3.84
C GLU A 300 -24.20 21.95 -4.08
N PRO A 301 -25.52 22.09 -4.34
CA PRO A 301 -26.09 23.42 -4.50
C PRO A 301 -25.76 24.17 -3.21
N THR A 302 -24.99 25.25 -3.33
CA THR A 302 -24.82 26.21 -2.25
C THR A 302 -26.21 26.68 -1.90
N VAL A 303 -26.74 26.16 -0.80
CA VAL A 303 -27.94 26.70 -0.18
C VAL A 303 -27.50 28.08 0.30
N GLU A 304 -27.78 29.10 -0.51
CA GLU A 304 -27.74 30.48 -0.05
C GLU A 304 -28.75 30.56 1.09
N ILE A 305 -28.24 30.61 2.32
CA ILE A 305 -29.04 30.96 3.47
C ILE A 305 -29.29 32.45 3.30
N GLU A 306 -30.46 32.83 2.78
CA GLU A 306 -30.94 34.20 2.89
C GLU A 306 -31.03 34.53 4.38
N GLU A 307 -30.16 35.42 4.86
CA GLU A 307 -30.20 36.01 6.21
C GLU A 307 -31.37 36.97 6.38
#